data_AF-A0A8H5U8U9-F1
#
_entry.id   AF-A0A8H5U8U9-F1
#
_cell.length_a   1.000
_cell.length_b   1.000
_cell.length_c   1.000
_cell.angle_alpha   90.00
_cell.angle_beta   90.00
_cell.angle_gamma   90.00
#
_symmetry.space_group_name_H-M   'P 1'
#
loop_
_entity.id
_entity.type
_entity.pdbx_description
1 polymer ?
#
loop_
_entity_poly.entity_id
_entity_poly.type
_entity_poly.pdbx_seq_one_letter_code
_entity_poly.pdbx_strand_id
1 'polypeptide(L)'
;MQLSYGILAALLGASSLVTASPTQSASDLMLEVNGKAITARENTQTPTSRKKCTIANAEVRRDWKALSKKERKAYIKAVLCLRKRPSKAGPSFAPGARTTYIARVRRVSP
;
A
#
# COMPACT_ATOMS: atom_id res chain seq x y z
N MET A 1 -60.28 0.88 35.12
CA MET A 1 -59.35 0.51 34.02
C MET A 1 -59.23 1.72 33.09
N GLN A 2 -58.28 2.62 33.36
CA GLN A 2 -57.93 3.72 32.45
C GLN A 2 -56.54 4.25 32.84
N LEU A 3 -55.51 3.69 32.20
CA LEU A 3 -54.15 4.24 32.17
C LEU A 3 -53.99 4.84 30.77
N SER A 4 -54.26 6.13 30.64
CA SER A 4 -54.19 6.86 29.38
C SER A 4 -52.80 7.47 29.20
N TYR A 5 -51.97 6.75 28.43
CA TYR A 5 -50.89 7.13 27.51
C TYR A 5 -50.51 8.63 27.35
N GLY A 6 -50.26 9.36 28.44
CA GLY A 6 -49.88 10.78 28.39
C GLY A 6 -48.39 11.08 28.56
N ILE A 7 -47.54 10.08 28.79
CA ILE A 7 -46.13 10.30 29.21
C ILE A 7 -45.10 9.75 28.21
N LEU A 8 -45.50 8.99 27.20
CA LEU A 8 -44.56 8.37 26.25
C LEU A 8 -44.07 9.27 25.10
N ALA A 9 -44.53 10.52 25.01
CA ALA A 9 -44.11 11.44 23.95
C ALA A 9 -42.95 12.39 24.33
N ALA A 10 -42.28 12.18 25.48
CA ALA A 10 -41.25 13.10 25.99
C ALA A 10 -39.80 12.59 25.88
N LEU A 11 -39.53 11.45 25.22
CA LEU A 11 -38.16 10.89 25.15
C LEU A 11 -37.62 10.59 23.74
N LEU A 12 -38.30 11.00 22.67
CA LEU A 12 -37.74 10.96 21.31
C LEU A 12 -37.23 12.34 20.90
N GLY A 13 -36.30 12.86 21.70
CA GLY A 13 -35.57 14.10 21.44
C GLY A 13 -34.08 13.91 21.69
N ALA A 14 -33.54 12.72 21.38
CA ALA A 14 -32.09 12.50 21.36
C ALA A 14 -31.51 13.32 20.21
N SER A 15 -31.25 14.61 20.48
CA SER A 15 -30.38 15.43 19.66
C SER A 15 -29.06 14.70 19.55
N SER A 16 -28.79 14.15 18.37
CA SER A 16 -27.48 13.61 18.04
C SER A 16 -26.54 14.82 18.01
N LEU A 17 -25.83 15.06 19.10
CA LEU A 17 -24.64 15.90 19.03
C LEU A 17 -23.67 15.14 18.13
N VAL A 18 -23.63 15.51 16.85
CA VAL A 18 -22.47 15.24 16.02
C VAL A 18 -21.32 15.92 16.73
N THR A 19 -20.52 15.15 17.45
CA THR A 19 -19.18 15.57 17.81
C THR A 19 -18.44 15.70 16.50
N ALA A 20 -18.34 16.94 16.00
CA ALA A 20 -17.49 17.24 14.87
C ALA A 20 -16.08 16.79 15.24
N SER A 21 -15.67 15.63 14.72
CA SER A 21 -14.28 15.21 14.76
C SER A 21 -13.47 16.34 14.10
N PRO A 22 -12.24 16.64 14.56
CA PRO A 22 -11.42 17.59 13.84
C PRO A 22 -11.38 17.12 12.40
N THR A 23 -11.78 17.99 11.45
CA THR A 23 -11.68 17.76 10.01
C THR A 23 -10.19 17.77 9.67
N GLN A 24 -9.46 16.77 10.15
CA GLN A 24 -8.11 16.51 9.71
C GLN A 24 -8.24 16.09 8.26
N SER A 25 -7.51 16.78 7.39
CA SER A 25 -7.44 16.34 6.01
C SER A 25 -6.96 14.89 6.01
N ALA A 26 -7.50 14.07 5.10
CA ALA A 26 -7.07 12.68 4.99
C ALA A 26 -5.54 12.57 4.83
N SER A 27 -4.90 13.59 4.24
CA SER A 27 -3.45 13.72 4.16
C SER A 27 -2.76 13.88 5.52
N ASP A 28 -3.29 14.71 6.42
CA ASP A 28 -2.65 14.96 7.72
C ASP A 28 -2.71 13.71 8.61
N LEU A 29 -3.86 13.03 8.62
CA LEU A 29 -4.01 11.76 9.33
C LEU A 29 -3.06 10.69 8.78
N MET A 30 -2.93 10.60 7.45
CA MET A 30 -2.04 9.64 6.80
C MET A 30 -0.56 9.93 7.10
N LEU A 31 -0.18 11.21 7.21
CA LEU A 31 1.17 11.60 7.61
C LEU A 31 1.46 11.20 9.06
N GLU A 32 0.54 11.44 9.99
CA GLU A 32 0.70 11.07 11.40
C GLU A 32 0.82 9.55 11.58
N VAL A 33 -0.08 8.79 10.95
CA VAL A 33 -0.06 7.32 11.02
C VAL A 33 1.22 6.76 10.42
N ASN A 34 1.67 7.29 9.28
CA ASN A 34 2.92 6.86 8.68
C ASN A 34 4.13 7.20 9.57
N GLY A 35 4.14 8.38 10.21
CA GLY A 35 5.17 8.77 11.18
C GLY A 35 5.26 7.80 12.35
N LYS A 36 4.12 7.42 12.95
CA LYS A 36 4.05 6.41 14.02
C LYS A 36 4.56 5.04 13.58
N ALA A 37 4.29 4.63 12.33
CA ALA A 37 4.77 3.37 11.79
C ALA A 37 6.30 3.35 11.57
N ILE A 38 6.90 4.50 11.23
CA ILE A 38 8.34 4.63 11.04
C ILE A 38 9.09 4.49 12.37
N THR A 39 8.65 5.21 13.40
CA THR A 39 9.30 5.17 14.72
C THR A 39 9.23 3.80 15.39
N ALA A 40 8.09 3.10 15.26
CA ALA A 40 7.94 1.73 15.75
C ALA A 40 8.88 0.73 15.04
N ARG A 41 9.21 0.97 13.77
CA ARG A 41 10.15 0.13 13.00
C ARG A 41 11.59 0.29 13.44
N GLU A 42 12.03 1.52 13.69
CA GLU A 42 13.42 1.78 14.12
C GLU A 42 13.74 1.08 15.45
N ASN A 43 12.76 1.05 16.37
CA ASN A 43 12.90 0.42 17.68
C ASN A 43 12.92 -1.12 17.66
N THR A 44 12.51 -1.76 16.55
CA THR A 44 12.40 -3.22 16.43
C THR A 44 13.46 -3.83 15.51
N GLN A 45 14.36 -3.02 14.97
CA GLN A 45 15.27 -3.40 13.89
C GLN A 45 16.47 -4.25 14.36
N THR A 46 16.29 -5.56 14.56
CA THR A 46 17.40 -6.50 14.87
C THR A 46 18.44 -6.59 13.74
N PRO A 47 19.75 -6.68 14.04
CA PRO A 47 20.82 -6.76 13.05
C PRO A 47 20.85 -8.13 12.37
N THR A 48 20.05 -8.30 11.32
CA THR A 48 20.21 -9.43 10.39
C THR A 48 21.06 -9.01 9.19
N SER A 49 21.89 -9.92 8.69
CA SER A 49 22.92 -9.72 7.65
C SER A 49 22.42 -9.35 6.25
N ARG A 50 21.11 -9.13 6.08
CA ARG A 50 20.53 -8.60 4.84
C ARG A 50 20.54 -7.07 4.93
N LYS A 51 20.85 -6.38 3.82
CA LYS A 51 20.71 -4.91 3.75
C LYS A 51 19.32 -4.52 4.27
N LYS A 52 19.27 -3.92 5.45
CA LYS A 52 18.01 -3.55 6.12
C LYS A 52 17.30 -2.51 5.27
N CYS A 53 15.99 -2.67 5.04
CA CYS A 53 15.18 -1.58 4.49
C CYS A 53 15.07 -0.49 5.55
N THR A 54 15.54 0.70 5.25
CA THR A 54 15.51 1.90 6.08
C THR A 54 14.87 3.04 5.29
N ILE A 55 14.38 4.07 5.97
CA ILE A 55 13.78 5.24 5.27
C ILE A 55 14.78 5.87 4.29
N ALA A 56 16.07 5.86 4.63
CA ALA A 56 17.13 6.37 3.77
C ALA A 56 17.37 5.55 2.48
N ASN A 57 16.99 4.27 2.44
CA ASN A 57 17.21 3.41 1.26
C ASN A 57 15.93 2.88 0.61
N ALA A 58 14.76 3.27 1.13
CA ALA A 58 13.48 2.92 0.55
C ALA A 58 13.32 3.58 -0.83
N GLU A 59 13.05 2.77 -1.86
CA GLU A 59 12.76 3.30 -3.20
C GLU A 59 11.35 3.90 -3.27
N VAL A 60 11.24 5.12 -3.80
CA VAL A 60 9.96 5.80 -4.02
C VAL A 60 9.41 5.45 -5.41
N ARG A 61 8.22 4.85 -5.44
CA ARG A 61 7.48 4.63 -6.69
C ARG A 61 6.83 5.94 -7.13
N ARG A 62 6.98 6.26 -8.41
CA ARG A 62 6.46 7.49 -9.02
C ARG A 62 5.46 7.14 -10.11
N ASP A 63 4.46 8.00 -10.30
CA ASP A 63 3.55 7.91 -11.44
C ASP A 63 4.34 7.97 -12.75
N TRP A 64 3.95 7.19 -13.74
CA TRP A 64 4.48 7.25 -15.10
C TRP A 64 4.50 8.67 -15.65
N LYS A 65 3.44 9.46 -15.41
CA LYS A 65 3.35 10.86 -15.88
C LYS A 65 4.40 11.76 -15.23
N ALA A 66 4.86 11.45 -14.02
CA ALA A 66 5.88 12.21 -13.30
C ALA A 66 7.33 11.89 -13.75
N LEU A 67 7.53 10.87 -14.58
CA LEU A 67 8.86 10.51 -15.09
C LEU A 67 9.28 11.40 -16.26
N SER A 68 10.56 11.80 -16.28
CA SER A 68 11.20 12.46 -17.41
C SER A 68 11.30 11.52 -18.63
N LYS A 69 11.53 12.09 -19.82
CA LYS A 69 11.75 11.32 -21.05
C LYS A 69 12.92 10.32 -20.92
N LYS A 70 13.98 10.70 -20.20
CA LYS A 70 15.15 9.85 -19.96
C LYS A 70 14.79 8.66 -19.06
N GLU A 71 14.09 8.91 -17.96
CA GLU A 71 13.65 7.86 -17.03
C GLU A 71 12.70 6.86 -17.70
N ARG A 72 11.73 7.33 -18.50
CA ARG A 72 10.84 6.45 -19.27
C ARG A 72 11.59 5.57 -20.24
N LYS A 73 12.56 6.13 -20.99
CA LYS A 73 13.43 5.36 -21.88
C LYS A 73 14.25 4.32 -21.13
N ALA A 74 14.79 4.68 -19.95
CA ALA A 74 15.53 3.75 -19.11
C ALA A 74 14.65 2.58 -18.63
N TYR A 75 13.42 2.88 -18.18
CA TYR A 75 12.44 1.86 -17.80
C TYR A 75 12.11 0.91 -18.96
N ILE A 76 11.80 1.46 -20.13
CA ILE A 76 11.50 0.65 -21.34
C ILE A 76 12.70 -0.23 -21.70
N LYS A 77 13.92 0.32 -21.68
CA LYS A 77 15.15 -0.45 -21.94
C LYS A 77 15.31 -1.61 -20.96
N ALA A 78 15.00 -1.41 -19.68
CA ALA A 78 15.03 -2.46 -18.68
C ALA A 78 14.01 -3.57 -18.96
N VAL A 79 12.77 -3.23 -19.34
CA VAL A 79 11.74 -4.22 -19.72
C VAL A 79 12.16 -5.02 -20.96
N LEU A 80 12.69 -4.34 -21.99
CA LEU A 80 13.22 -4.99 -23.19
C LEU A 80 14.37 -5.95 -22.87
N CYS A 81 15.24 -5.58 -21.93
CA CYS A 81 16.30 -6.44 -21.43
C CYS A 81 15.73 -7.73 -20.81
N LEU A 82 14.72 -7.62 -19.96
CA LEU A 82 14.06 -8.80 -19.35
C LEU A 82 13.40 -9.71 -20.39
N ARG A 83 12.87 -9.13 -21.47
CA ARG A 83 12.25 -9.90 -22.57
C ARG A 83 13.26 -10.63 -23.44
N LYS A 84 14.50 -10.15 -23.51
CA LYS A 84 15.59 -10.80 -24.27
C LYS A 84 16.32 -11.87 -23.46
N ARG A 85 16.38 -11.75 -22.13
CA ARG A 85 17.09 -12.71 -21.29
C ARG A 85 16.35 -14.05 -21.22
N PRO A 86 17.07 -15.18 -21.34
CA PRO A 86 16.46 -16.49 -21.17
C PRO A 86 15.85 -16.63 -19.78
N SER A 87 14.81 -17.43 -19.67
CA SER A 87 14.20 -17.74 -18.36
C SER A 87 15.14 -18.58 -17.50
N LYS A 88 15.12 -18.33 -16.19
CA LYS A 88 15.75 -19.19 -15.17
C LYS A 88 14.76 -20.14 -14.48
N ALA A 89 13.48 -20.06 -14.83
CA ALA A 89 12.47 -20.96 -14.27
C ALA A 89 12.67 -22.37 -14.84
N GLY A 90 12.65 -23.38 -13.98
CA GLY A 90 12.71 -24.78 -14.41
C GLY A 90 11.51 -25.15 -15.29
N PRO A 91 11.66 -26.06 -16.26
CA PRO A 91 10.58 -26.47 -17.16
C PRO A 91 9.37 -27.04 -16.42
N SER A 92 9.58 -27.69 -15.27
CA SER A 92 8.53 -28.24 -14.41
C SER A 92 7.68 -27.16 -13.73
N PHE A 93 8.27 -26.00 -13.41
CA PHE A 93 7.57 -24.89 -12.76
C PHE A 93 6.88 -23.98 -13.77
N ALA A 94 7.53 -23.69 -14.90
CA ALA A 94 6.98 -22.82 -15.93
C ALA A 94 7.42 -23.27 -17.34
N PRO A 95 6.76 -24.28 -17.94
CA PRO A 95 7.18 -24.87 -19.22
C PRO A 95 7.09 -23.88 -20.39
N GLY A 96 6.16 -22.92 -20.31
CA GLY A 96 6.02 -21.85 -21.31
C GLY A 96 6.99 -20.68 -21.12
N ALA A 97 7.75 -20.63 -20.03
CA ALA A 97 8.61 -19.50 -19.73
C ALA A 97 9.92 -19.55 -20.53
N ARG A 98 9.87 -19.04 -21.76
CA ARG A 98 11.04 -18.84 -22.65
C ARG A 98 11.94 -17.70 -22.22
N THR A 99 11.37 -16.60 -21.70
CA THR A 99 12.11 -15.38 -21.33
C THR A 99 11.93 -15.04 -19.85
N THR A 100 12.90 -14.32 -19.26
CA THR A 100 12.82 -13.87 -17.86
C THR A 100 11.55 -13.05 -17.60
N TYR A 101 11.08 -12.29 -18.60
CA TYR A 101 9.86 -11.50 -18.49
C TYR A 101 8.64 -12.37 -18.14
N ILE A 102 8.35 -13.42 -18.92
CA ILE A 102 7.19 -14.29 -18.68
C ILE A 102 7.37 -15.24 -17.49
N ALA A 103 8.61 -15.60 -17.16
CA ALA A 103 8.91 -16.39 -15.95
C ALA A 103 8.50 -15.67 -14.65
N ARG A 104 8.53 -14.34 -14.65
CA ARG A 104 8.23 -13.52 -13.46
C ARG A 104 6.72 -13.31 -13.24
N VAL A 105 5.88 -13.50 -14.25
CA VAL A 105 4.43 -13.23 -14.16
C VAL A 105 3.69 -14.25 -13.27
N ARG A 106 4.21 -15.47 -13.12
CA ARG A 106 3.56 -16.53 -12.32
C ARG A 106 3.93 -16.57 -10.83
N ARG A 107 4.72 -15.62 -10.32
CA ARG A 107 5.09 -15.61 -8.90
C ARG A 107 4.09 -14.85 -8.00
N VAL A 108 2.88 -14.62 -8.51
CA VAL A 108 1.76 -14.12 -7.71
C VAL A 108 0.81 -15.30 -7.54
N SER A 109 1.14 -16.20 -6.62
CA SER A 109 0.14 -17.10 -6.03
C SER A 109 -0.44 -16.42 -4.80
N PRO A 110 -1.76 -16.59 -4.53
CA PRO A 110 -2.41 -16.11 -3.31
C PRO A 110 -1.78 -16.68 -2.04
#